data_AF-A0A832SUM6-F1
#
_entry.id   AF-A0A832SUM6-F1
#
_cell.length_a   1.000
_cell.length_b   1.000
_cell.length_c   1.000
_cell.angle_alpha   90.00
_cell.angle_beta   90.00
_cell.angle_gamma   90.00
#
_symmetry.space_group_name_H-M   'P 1'
#
loop_
_entity.id
_entity.type
_entity.pdbx_description
1 polymer ?
#
loop_
_entity_poly.entity_id
_entity_poly.type
_entity_poly.pdbx_seq_one_letter_code
_entity_poly.pdbx_strand_id
1 'polypeptide(L)' 'EFRPVNITTEMIGRYLGEYVITNKKVQHGAPGVGASRSSLYVPLK' A
#
# COMPACT_ATOMS: atom_id res chain seq x y z
N GLU A 1 -0.31 14.08 -7.82
CA GLU A 1 0.90 13.52 -8.47
C GLU A 1 0.44 12.73 -9.68
N PHE A 2 0.99 13.00 -10.86
CA PHE A 2 0.63 12.27 -12.07
C PHE A 2 1.49 11.00 -12.16
N ARG A 3 0.86 9.82 -12.19
CA ARG A 3 1.55 8.54 -12.39
C ARG A 3 1.25 8.02 -13.80
N PRO A 4 2.27 7.81 -14.65
CA PRO A 4 2.06 7.19 -15.94
C PRO A 4 1.65 5.72 -15.74
N VAL A 5 0.54 5.32 -16.37
CA VAL A 5 0.03 3.94 -16.35
C VAL A 5 0.25 3.34 -17.73
N ASN A 6 1.00 2.24 -17.80
CA ASN A 6 1.14 1.45 -19.02
C ASN A 6 -0.08 0.53 -19.16
N ILE A 7 -0.81 0.67 -20.27
CA ILE A 7 -2.05 -0.07 -20.52
C ILE A 7 -1.69 -1.38 -21.23
N THR A 8 -2.06 -2.52 -20.63
CA THR A 8 -2.00 -3.84 -21.29
C THR A 8 -3.35 -4.20 -21.89
N THR A 9 -3.38 -5.15 -22.83
CA THR A 9 -4.60 -5.58 -23.53
C THR A 9 -5.68 -6.14 -22.59
N GLU A 10 -5.29 -6.69 -21.44
CA GLU A 10 -6.19 -7.19 -20.40
C GLU A 10 -6.93 -6.08 -19.63
N MET A 11 -6.48 -4.83 -19.77
CA MET A 11 -7.09 -3.67 -19.12
C MET A 11 -8.21 -3.03 -19.96
N ILE A 12 -8.39 -3.47 -21.21
CA ILE A 12 -9.38 -2.94 -22.16
C ILE A 12 -10.80 -3.23 -21.63
N GLY A 13 -11.64 -2.20 -21.59
CA GLY A 13 -13.03 -2.31 -21.11
C GLY A 13 -13.23 -2.05 -19.61
N ARG A 14 -12.15 -1.77 -18.86
CA ARG A 14 -12.20 -1.39 -17.44
C ARG A 14 -11.78 0.06 -17.24
N TYR A 15 -12.26 0.69 -16.16
CA TYR A 15 -11.96 2.10 -15.89
C TYR A 15 -10.51 2.28 -15.44
N LEU A 16 -9.83 3.31 -15.97
CA LEU A 16 -8.43 3.60 -15.64
C LEU A 16 -8.19 3.78 -14.13
N GLY A 17 -9.18 4.30 -13.41
CA GLY A 17 -9.10 4.51 -11.96
C GLY A 17 -8.88 3.22 -11.15
N GLU A 18 -9.26 2.05 -11.67
CA GLU A 18 -9.02 0.76 -10.98
C GLU A 18 -7.55 0.37 -10.95
N TYR A 19 -6.77 0.84 -11.92
CA TYR A 19 -5.36 0.53 -12.06
C TYR A 19 -4.45 1.59 -11.42
N VAL A 20 -5.03 2.73 -11.04
CA VAL A 20 -4.32 3.80 -10.35
C VAL A 20 -4.50 3.61 -8.84
N ILE A 21 -3.49 3.06 -8.19
CA ILE A 21 -3.46 3.01 -6.71
C ILE A 21 -3.30 4.44 -6.19
N THR A 22 -4.38 4.99 -5.66
CA THR A 22 -4.45 6.36 -5.11
C THR A 22 -3.87 6.48 -3.70
N ASN A 23 -3.76 5.36 -2.98
CA ASN A 23 -3.31 5.34 -1.59
C ASN A 23 -1.85 4.90 -1.48
N LYS A 24 -1.16 5.39 -0.44
CA LYS A 24 0.17 4.93 -0.09
C LYS A 24 0.08 3.54 0.55
N LYS A 25 0.91 2.59 0.10
CA LYS A 25 1.05 1.29 0.76
C LYS A 25 1.53 1.53 2.20
N VAL A 26 0.74 1.13 3.18
CA VAL A 26 1.16 1.13 4.59
C VAL A 26 2.06 -0.07 4.81
N GLN A 27 3.25 0.17 5.33
CA GLN A 27 4.14 -0.87 5.84
C GLN A 27 4.22 -0.68 7.35
N HIS A 28 3.78 -1.69 8.11
CA HIS A 28 3.97 -1.69 9.55
C HIS A 28 5.45 -2.01 9.82
N GLY A 29 6.12 -1.14 10.58
CA GLY A 29 7.50 -1.36 11.01
C GLY A 29 7.63 -2.54 11.97
N ALA A 30 8.87 -2.87 12.35
CA ALA A 30 9.12 -3.87 13.38
C ALA A 30 8.47 -3.45 14.71
N PRO A 31 7.80 -4.37 15.44
CA PRO A 31 7.26 -4.06 16.75
C PRO A 31 8.39 -3.72 17.71
N GLY A 32 8.27 -2.61 18.45
CA GLY A 32 9.26 -2.17 19.44
C GLY A 32 9.97 -0.86 19.09
N VAL A 33 10.72 -0.81 17.97
CA VAL A 33 11.56 0.38 17.64
C VAL A 33 10.82 1.33 16.70
N GLY A 34 10.35 2.46 17.25
CA GLY A 34 9.62 3.49 16.49
C GLY A 34 8.12 3.23 16.31
N ALA A 35 7.58 2.19 16.96
CA ALA A 35 6.16 1.87 16.96
C ALA A 35 5.38 2.86 17.85
N SER A 36 4.29 3.44 17.34
CA SER A 36 3.33 4.19 18.16
C SER A 36 2.67 3.25 19.18
N ARG A 37 2.08 3.80 20.25
CA ARG A 37 1.41 3.06 21.34
C ARG A 37 0.40 2.01 20.85
N SER A 38 -0.18 2.20 19.65
CA SER A 38 -1.12 1.28 19.02
C SER A 38 -0.51 0.07 18.30
N SER A 39 0.82 0.00 18.18
CA SER A 39 1.54 -1.01 17.36
C SER A 39 2.62 -1.77 18.13
N LEU A 40 2.62 -1.69 19.46
CA LEU A 40 3.65 -2.22 20.36
C LEU A 40 3.42 -3.70 20.78
N TYR A 41 2.96 -4.56 19.89
CA TYR A 41 2.83 -5.99 20.22
C TYR A 41 4.09 -6.76 19.84
N VAL A 42 4.95 -7.04 20.83
CA VAL A 42 6.04 -8.01 20.71
C VAL A 42 5.62 -9.27 21.47
N PRO A 43 5.44 -10.42 20.80
CA PRO A 43 5.20 -11.67 21.49
C PRO A 43 6.49 -12.08 22.22
N LEU A 44 6.53 -11.89 23.54
CA LEU A 44 7.56 -12.43 24.41
C LEU A 44 7.28 -13.92 24.64
N LYS A 45 8.30 -14.75 24.42
CA LYS A 45 8.26 -16.18 24.70
C LYS A 45 8.54 -16.47 26.17
#